data_AF-A0A3D3CJI8-F1
#
_entry.id   AF-A0A3D3CJI8-F1
#
_cell.length_a   1.000
_cell.length_b   1.000
_cell.length_c   1.000
_cell.angle_alpha   90.00
_cell.angle_beta   90.00
_cell.angle_gamma   90.00
#
_symmetry.space_group_name_H-M   'P 1'
#
loop_
_entity.id
_entity.type
_entity.pdbx_description
1 polymer ?
#
loop_
_entity_poly.entity_id
_entity_poly.type
_entity_poly.pdbx_seq_one_letter_code
_entity_poly.pdbx_strand_id
1 'polypeptide(L)' 'MPVLEVRNLVKHFTSGGGLLGGAKRVVRAVDDVSFTLSGNETLGVVGESGSGKS' A
#
# COMPACT_ATOMS: atom_id res chain seq x y z
N MET A 1 9.19 -1.19 23.34
CA MET A 1 9.83 -1.27 22.01
C MET A 1 8.74 -1.66 21.02
N PRO A 2 8.63 -1.03 19.85
CA PRO A 2 7.65 -1.42 18.85
C PRO A 2 7.94 -2.85 18.37
N VAL A 3 6.89 -3.62 18.12
CA VAL A 3 7.00 -4.94 17.47
C VAL A 3 7.00 -4.83 15.95
N LEU A 4 6.48 -3.72 15.41
CA LEU A 4 6.55 -3.36 13.99
C LEU A 4 6.79 -1.86 13.86
N GLU A 5 7.68 -1.50 12.94
CA GLU A 5 7.91 -0.13 12.53
C GLU A 5 7.89 -0.06 11.00
N VAL A 6 6.97 0.74 10.46
CA VAL A 6 6.83 1.03 9.04
C VAL A 6 7.22 2.47 8.80
N ARG A 7 8.15 2.71 7.88
CA ARG A 7 8.65 4.04 7.53
C ARG A 7 8.58 4.22 6.03
N ASN A 8 7.94 5.31 5.61
CA ASN A 8 7.88 5.78 4.23
C ASN A 8 7.52 4.67 3.22
N LEU A 9 6.54 3.83 3.56
CA LEU A 9 6.14 2.72 2.71
C LEU A 9 5.49 3.24 1.44
N VAL A 10 6.02 2.82 0.30
CA VAL A 10 5.49 3.11 -1.03
C VAL A 10 5.28 1.80 -1.79
N LYS A 11 4.10 1.64 -2.39
CA LYS A 11 3.77 0.52 -3.27
C LYS A 11 2.98 1.04 -4.47
N HIS A 12 3.65 1.07 -5.62
CA HIS A 12 3.04 1.45 -6.88
C HIS A 12 2.96 0.25 -7.81
N PHE A 13 1.81 0.07 -8.47
CA PHE A 13 1.58 -0.96 -9.47
C PHE A 13 1.47 -0.32 -10.85
N THR A 14 2.12 -0.92 -11.84
CA THR A 14 1.95 -0.54 -13.24
C THR A 14 0.99 -1.51 -13.91
N SER A 15 0.01 -0.99 -14.64
CA SER A 15 -0.95 -1.78 -15.41
C SER A 15 -1.05 -1.24 -16.85
N GLY A 16 -1.35 -2.12 -17.81
CA GLY A 16 -1.38 -1.81 -19.25
C GLY A 16 -0.01 -1.91 -19.94
N GLY A 17 0.03 -1.59 -21.25
CA GLY A 17 1.27 -1.49 -22.04
C GLY A 17 1.80 -2.76 -22.72
N GLY A 18 0.95 -3.76 -22.97
CA GLY A 18 1.30 -4.94 -23.78
C GLY A 18 0.93 -4.80 -25.27
N LEU A 19 1.27 -5.79 -26.09
CA LEU A 19 1.04 -5.79 -27.56
C LEU A 19 -0.44 -5.61 -27.99
N LEU A 20 -1.38 -5.86 -27.08
CA LEU A 20 -2.83 -5.66 -27.23
C LEU A 20 -3.43 -4.75 -26.13
N GLY A 21 -2.60 -4.13 -25.29
CA GLY A 21 -3.02 -3.48 -24.04
C GLY A 21 -3.00 -1.96 -24.11
N GLY A 22 -4.04 -1.32 -23.54
CA GLY A 22 -4.20 0.14 -23.49
C GLY A 22 -3.10 0.90 -22.72
N ALA A 23 -3.28 2.22 -22.61
CA ALA A 23 -2.30 3.15 -22.06
C ALA A 23 -1.74 2.70 -20.69
N LYS A 24 -0.42 2.81 -20.55
CA LYS A 24 0.29 2.48 -19.31
C LYS A 24 -0.21 3.39 -18.18
N ARG A 25 -0.73 2.80 -17.12
CA ARG A 25 -1.20 3.50 -15.91
C ARG A 25 -0.39 3.07 -14.70
N VAL A 26 -0.12 4.03 -13.83
CA VAL A 26 0.43 3.79 -12.50
C VAL A 26 -0.68 3.92 -11.47
N VAL A 27 -0.85 2.91 -10.63
CA VAL A 27 -1.73 2.92 -9.46
C VAL A 27 -0.85 3.07 -8.23
N ARG A 28 -1.06 4.15 -7.46
CA ARG A 28 -0.38 4.36 -6.19
C ARG A 28 -1.19 3.72 -5.07
N ALA A 29 -0.90 2.45 -4.77
CA ALA A 29 -1.67 1.71 -3.77
C ALA A 29 -1.28 2.10 -2.34
N VAL A 30 0.00 2.34 -2.09
CA VAL A 30 0.49 2.93 -0.84
C VAL A 30 1.46 4.04 -1.21
N ASP A 31 1.29 5.23 -0.64
CA ASP A 31 2.12 6.41 -0.93
C ASP A 31 2.52 7.07 0.40
N ASP A 32 3.80 6.91 0.76
CA ASP A 32 4.46 7.48 1.95
C ASP A 32 3.77 7.23 3.30
N VAL A 33 3.46 5.96 3.59
CA VAL A 33 2.81 5.58 4.87
C VAL A 33 3.86 5.23 5.94
N SER A 34 3.70 5.82 7.13
CA SER A 34 4.55 5.53 8.31
C SER A 34 3.71 5.29 9.57
N PHE A 35 3.99 4.23 10.31
CA PHE A 35 3.36 3.92 11.59
C PHE A 35 4.19 2.93 12.41
N THR A 36 3.90 2.83 13.70
CA THR A 36 4.47 1.83 14.60
C THR A 36 3.37 1.02 15.25
N LEU A 37 3.64 -0.24 15.56
CA LEU A 37 2.78 -1.09 16.38
C LEU A 37 3.56 -1.53 17.61
N SER A 38 3.03 -1.28 18.80
CA SER A 38 3.59 -1.74 20.06
C SER A 38 3.13 -3.16 20.39
N GLY A 39 3.85 -3.83 21.29
CA GLY A 39 3.38 -5.10 21.82
C GLY A 39 2.03 -4.94 22.50
N ASN A 40 1.14 -5.94 22.32
CA ASN A 40 -0.22 -5.96 22.85
C ASN A 40 -1.19 -4.93 22.24
N GLU A 41 -0.85 -4.31 21.10
CA GLU A 41 -1.79 -3.50 20.32
C GLU A 41 -2.39 -4.30 19.16
N THR A 42 -3.63 -3.97 18.81
CA THR A 42 -4.32 -4.51 17.62
C THR A 42 -4.47 -3.39 16.59
N LEU A 43 -3.91 -3.57 15.39
CA LEU A 43 -4.06 -2.65 14.26
C LEU A 43 -5.08 -3.19 13.25
N GLY A 44 -6.11 -2.39 12.96
CA GLY A 44 -7.07 -2.66 11.89
C GLY A 44 -6.83 -1.73 10.69
N VAL A 45 -6.73 -2.31 9.50
CA VAL A 45 -6.66 -1.55 8.24
C VAL A 45 -8.02 -1.60 7.55
N VAL A 46 -8.68 -0.45 7.41
CA VAL A 46 -10.04 -0.34 6.86
C VAL A 46 -10.08 0.62 5.67
N GLY A 47 -11.08 0.45 4.80
CA GLY A 47 -11.25 1.30 3.61
C GLY A 47 -11.96 0.58 2.47
N GLU A 48 -12.44 1.35 1.49
CA GLU A 48 -13.16 0.85 0.31
C GLU A 48 -12.33 -0.10 -0.56
N SER A 49 -12.99 -0.87 -1.43
CA SER A 49 -12.28 -1.74 -2.38
C SER A 49 -11.29 -0.94 -3.23
N GLY A 50 -10.06 -1.43 -3.37
CA GLY A 50 -8.99 -0.76 -4.13
C GLY A 50 -8.16 0.27 -3.37
N SER A 51 -8.41 0.51 -2.07
CA SER A 51 -7.68 1.50 -1.27
C SER A 51 -6.25 1.11 -0.83
N GLY A 52 -5.72 -0.02 -1.31
CA GLY A 52 -4.34 -0.44 -1.02
C GLY A 52 -4.09 -1.17 0.31
N LYS A 53 -5.13 -1.78 0.90
CA LYS A 53 -5.04 -2.54 2.16
C LYS A 53 -4.42 -3.93 2.02
N SER A 54 -4.37 -4.47 0.80
CA SER A 54 -4.05 -5.87 0.47
C SER A 54 -2.90 -5.96 -0.53
#